data_AF-A0A9Q3CE21-F1
#
_entry.id   AF-A0A9Q3CE21-F1
#
_cell.length_a   1.000
_cell.length_b   1.000
_cell.length_c   1.000
_cell.angle_alpha   90.00
_cell.angle_beta   90.00
_cell.angle_gamma   90.00
#
_symmetry.space_group_name_H-M   'P 1'
#
loop_
_entity.id
_entity.type
_entity.pdbx_description
1 polymer ?
#
loop_
_entity_poly.entity_id
_entity_poly.type
_entity_poly.pdbx_seq_one_letter_code
_entity_poly.pdbx_strand_id
1 'polypeptide(L)'
;MDLIHVQDAKMQKAKPSRGKGYTAGASCITNIVINNREAKLHLDSGAFCTCVGKDYLDSIYNNWKESLMPIEGIKFSSSSQDMHPLGIFEAEMIFPHPAGSIRLKVEFVVMNNCNSQHFIIGNYYLNIYGININNHKGRYFTIGENKRQRFSFPPEKREITVIRQEELIEILFQYKEAFASDNEPLGAIKSHEVDIMLNVERPYPPLLRRTAYPASPRAREALKSHIDELVKLRGLRKFGKNE
;
A
#
# COMPACT_ATOMS: atom_id res chain seq x y z
N MET A 1 -6.63 25.21 34.81
CA MET A 1 -7.50 25.23 33.62
C MET A 1 -8.42 24.03 33.76
N ASP A 2 -9.68 24.26 34.11
CA ASP A 2 -10.63 23.16 34.33
C ASP A 2 -11.26 22.77 33.00
N LEU A 3 -10.93 21.56 32.52
CA LEU A 3 -11.48 20.98 31.30
C LEU A 3 -12.82 20.31 31.63
N ILE A 4 -13.91 21.02 31.39
CA ILE A 4 -15.26 20.63 31.82
C ILE A 4 -16.03 19.78 30.79
N HIS A 5 -15.48 19.58 29.59
CA HIS A 5 -16.14 18.87 28.48
C HIS A 5 -15.16 18.00 27.70
N VAL A 6 -14.80 16.85 28.27
CA VAL A 6 -13.95 15.86 27.61
C VAL A 6 -14.82 14.68 27.16
N GLN A 7 -14.76 14.33 25.88
CA GLN A 7 -15.43 13.16 25.30
C GLN A 7 -14.40 12.22 24.67
N ASP A 8 -14.67 10.92 24.76
CA ASP A 8 -13.81 9.92 24.12
C ASP A 8 -13.99 9.94 22.60
N ALA A 9 -12.87 9.87 21.87
CA ALA A 9 -12.88 9.81 20.41
C ALA A 9 -13.36 8.42 19.93
N LYS A 10 -14.22 8.42 18.89
CA LYS A 10 -14.69 7.17 18.26
C LYS A 10 -13.58 6.48 17.47
N MET A 11 -13.18 5.28 17.90
CA MET A 11 -12.25 4.44 17.16
C MET A 11 -12.83 3.99 15.82
N GLN A 12 -12.05 4.10 14.75
CA GLN A 12 -12.43 3.69 13.40
C GLN A 12 -12.02 2.24 13.07
N LYS A 13 -11.11 1.66 13.86
CA LYS A 13 -10.56 0.30 13.67
C LYS A 13 -10.46 -0.41 15.01
N ALA A 14 -10.52 -1.73 14.99
CA ALA A 14 -10.29 -2.55 16.16
C ALA A 14 -8.87 -2.33 16.70
N LYS A 15 -8.75 -2.22 18.02
CA LYS A 15 -7.45 -2.08 18.68
C LYS A 15 -6.73 -3.43 18.65
N PRO A 16 -5.41 -3.46 18.38
CA PRO A 16 -4.62 -4.64 18.67
C PRO A 16 -4.61 -4.93 20.18
N SER A 17 -4.12 -6.11 20.58
CA SER A 17 -3.97 -6.46 21.99
C SER A 17 -3.28 -5.36 22.79
N ARG A 18 -3.63 -5.22 24.08
CA ARG A 18 -3.06 -4.18 24.96
C ARG A 18 -1.53 -4.19 24.87
N GLY A 19 -0.94 -3.02 24.65
CA GLY A 19 0.51 -2.85 24.46
C GLY A 19 1.04 -3.16 23.05
N LYS A 20 0.21 -3.68 22.13
CA LYS A 20 0.60 -4.01 20.74
C LYS A 20 0.20 -2.94 19.71
N GLY A 21 0.02 -1.69 20.14
CA GLY A 21 -0.35 -0.59 19.23
C GLY A 21 0.68 -0.38 18.10
N TYR A 22 1.96 -0.58 18.40
CA TYR A 22 3.08 -0.38 17.47
C TYR A 22 3.08 -1.33 16.26
N THR A 23 2.33 -2.43 16.30
CA THR A 23 2.28 -3.42 15.20
C THR A 23 1.20 -3.11 14.16
N ALA A 24 0.35 -2.12 14.41
CA ALA A 24 -0.81 -1.79 13.55
C ALA A 24 -0.61 -0.48 12.77
N GLY A 25 0.54 0.16 12.92
CA GLY A 25 0.94 1.32 12.12
C GLY A 25 1.22 0.93 10.68
N ALA A 26 1.14 1.90 9.77
CA ALA A 26 1.56 1.77 8.39
C ALA A 26 2.41 2.97 8.01
N SER A 27 3.43 2.78 7.17
CA SER A 27 4.38 3.83 6.76
C SER A 27 3.76 4.83 5.77
N CYS A 28 4.08 6.13 5.84
CA CYS A 28 3.58 7.14 4.89
C CYS A 28 4.44 7.19 3.61
N ILE A 29 4.95 6.03 3.17
CA ILE A 29 5.87 5.92 2.04
C ILE A 29 5.07 5.69 0.76
N THR A 30 5.31 6.51 -0.25
CA THR A 30 4.73 6.44 -1.59
C THR A 30 5.82 6.32 -2.65
N ASN A 31 5.44 5.91 -3.86
CA ASN A 31 6.30 5.97 -5.02
C ASN A 31 6.15 7.32 -5.73
N ILE A 32 7.25 7.81 -6.27
CA ILE A 32 7.34 9.01 -7.11
C ILE A 32 8.21 8.69 -8.33
N VAL A 33 8.16 9.56 -9.33
CA VAL A 33 9.13 9.57 -10.42
C VAL A 33 10.00 10.81 -10.29
N ILE A 34 11.32 10.61 -10.32
CA ILE A 34 12.34 11.65 -10.23
C ILE A 34 13.46 11.28 -11.21
N ASN A 35 13.90 12.22 -12.05
CA ASN A 35 14.87 11.95 -13.13
C ASN A 35 14.50 10.74 -14.02
N ASN A 36 13.22 10.61 -14.37
CA ASN A 36 12.68 9.46 -15.12
C ASN A 36 12.93 8.08 -14.47
N ARG A 37 13.18 8.04 -13.15
CA ARG A 37 13.34 6.82 -12.36
C ARG A 37 12.30 6.79 -11.25
N GLU A 38 11.83 5.60 -10.92
CA GLU A 38 11.00 5.42 -9.73
C GLU A 38 11.85 5.57 -8.46
N ALA A 39 11.30 6.28 -7.49
CA ALA A 39 11.90 6.45 -6.17
C ALA A 39 10.83 6.37 -5.09
N LYS A 40 11.27 6.13 -3.85
CA LYS A 40 10.42 6.10 -2.67
C LYS A 40 10.49 7.44 -1.96
N LEU A 41 9.35 7.87 -1.44
CA LEU A 41 9.21 9.10 -0.69
C LEU A 41 8.37 8.89 0.56
N HIS A 42 8.85 9.36 1.71
CA HIS A 42 8.11 9.42 2.96
C HIS A 42 7.52 10.81 3.17
N LEU A 43 6.21 10.85 3.43
CA LEU A 43 5.52 12.05 3.88
C LEU A 43 5.54 12.09 5.41
N ASP A 44 6.43 12.91 5.98
CA ASP A 44 6.71 12.91 7.42
C ASP A 44 6.39 14.26 8.06
N SER A 45 5.22 14.34 8.70
CA SER A 45 4.82 15.53 9.46
C SER A 45 5.64 15.75 10.74
N GLY A 46 6.35 14.71 11.22
CA GLY A 46 7.25 14.81 12.37
C GLY A 46 8.62 15.36 11.99
N ALA A 47 8.98 15.35 10.70
CA ALA A 47 10.24 15.89 10.22
C ALA A 47 10.13 17.41 10.02
N PHE A 48 10.97 18.16 10.72
CA PHE A 48 11.10 19.61 10.51
C PHE A 48 11.68 19.92 9.12
N CYS A 49 12.71 19.18 8.71
CA CYS A 49 13.41 19.39 7.45
C CYS A 49 12.99 18.37 6.37
N THR A 50 13.10 18.79 5.12
CA THR A 50 12.99 17.93 3.94
C THR A 50 14.38 17.49 3.55
N CYS A 51 14.62 16.18 3.49
CA CYS A 51 15.98 15.66 3.39
C CYS A 51 16.06 14.31 2.67
N VAL A 52 17.28 13.94 2.28
CA VAL A 52 17.60 12.66 1.65
C VAL A 52 18.97 12.19 2.10
N GLY A 53 19.14 10.88 2.27
CA GLY A 53 20.45 10.29 2.52
C GLY A 53 21.32 10.29 1.28
N LYS A 54 22.61 10.64 1.44
CA LYS A 54 23.61 10.65 0.38
C LYS A 54 23.62 9.34 -0.43
N ASP A 55 23.69 8.19 0.25
CA ASP A 55 23.81 6.90 -0.42
C ASP A 55 22.55 6.54 -1.23
N TYR A 56 21.37 6.92 -0.73
CA TYR A 56 20.12 6.74 -1.47
C TYR A 56 20.07 7.66 -2.69
N LEU A 57 20.50 8.92 -2.54
CA LEU A 57 20.57 9.87 -3.65
C LEU A 57 21.57 9.43 -4.72
N ASP A 58 22.75 8.93 -4.33
CA ASP A 58 23.76 8.34 -5.22
C ASP A 58 23.19 7.18 -6.07
N SER A 59 22.21 6.41 -5.54
CA SER A 59 21.57 5.32 -6.28
C SER A 59 20.59 5.78 -7.37
N ILE A 60 20.11 7.01 -7.28
CA ILE A 60 19.06 7.57 -8.14
C ILE A 60 19.63 8.58 -9.13
N TYR A 61 20.59 9.39 -8.68
CA TYR A 61 21.25 10.44 -9.44
C TYR A 61 22.75 10.22 -9.48
N ASN A 62 23.34 10.20 -10.67
CA ASN A 62 24.77 9.97 -10.81
C ASN A 62 25.63 11.24 -10.55
N ASN A 63 25.07 12.45 -10.73
CA ASN A 63 25.83 13.71 -10.73
C ASN A 63 25.25 14.81 -9.81
N TRP A 64 24.43 14.46 -8.82
CA TRP A 64 23.76 15.46 -7.96
C TRP A 64 24.74 16.38 -7.21
N LYS A 65 25.99 15.92 -6.97
CA LYS A 65 27.04 16.67 -6.28
C LYS A 65 27.42 17.96 -7.00
N GLU A 66 27.31 17.98 -8.34
CA GLU A 66 27.60 19.16 -9.16
C GLU A 66 26.50 20.23 -9.05
N SER A 67 25.29 19.82 -8.65
CA SER A 67 24.12 20.69 -8.49
C SER A 67 23.89 21.09 -7.03
N LEU A 68 24.84 20.79 -6.15
CA LEU A 68 24.68 20.99 -4.71
C LEU A 68 24.91 22.46 -4.36
N MET A 69 23.89 23.09 -3.76
CA MET A 69 24.01 24.44 -3.21
C MET A 69 24.59 24.40 -1.79
N PRO A 70 25.35 25.42 -1.39
CA PRO A 70 25.96 25.47 -0.06
C PRO A 70 24.91 25.54 1.04
N ILE A 71 25.28 25.04 2.23
CA ILE A 71 24.47 25.13 3.45
C ILE A 71 25.37 25.53 4.61
N GLU A 72 25.02 26.60 5.31
CA GLU A 72 25.84 27.15 6.40
C GLU A 72 24.97 27.55 7.60
N GLY A 73 25.56 27.44 8.80
CA GLY A 73 24.97 28.00 10.02
C GLY A 73 23.80 27.24 10.64
N ILE A 74 23.38 26.10 10.08
CA ILE A 74 22.22 25.33 10.58
C ILE A 74 22.68 23.98 11.14
N LYS A 75 22.29 23.68 12.37
CA LYS A 75 22.45 22.35 12.99
C LYS A 75 21.19 21.53 12.75
N PHE A 76 21.38 20.30 12.29
CA PHE A 76 20.32 19.33 12.13
C PHE A 76 20.50 18.21 13.15
N SER A 77 19.40 17.77 13.77
CA SER A 77 19.40 16.62 14.66
C SER A 77 18.24 15.71 14.31
N SER A 78 18.47 14.41 14.49
CA SER A 78 17.43 13.39 14.53
C SER A 78 17.14 13.02 15.99
N SER A 79 16.17 12.14 16.22
CA SER A 79 15.87 11.65 17.57
C SER A 79 17.03 10.91 18.25
N SER A 80 18.04 10.49 17.50
CA SER A 80 19.10 9.58 17.99
C SER A 80 20.52 10.09 17.78
N GLN A 81 20.72 11.08 16.91
CA GLN A 81 22.05 11.57 16.54
C GLN A 81 22.00 12.95 15.88
N ASP A 82 23.12 13.66 15.92
CA ASP A 82 23.37 14.82 15.08
C ASP A 82 23.41 14.41 13.60
N MET A 83 22.91 15.29 12.73
CA MET A 83 22.83 15.05 11.29
C MET A 83 23.86 15.94 10.58
N HIS A 84 24.59 15.36 9.64
CA HIS A 84 25.67 16.01 8.91
C HIS A 84 25.20 16.43 7.51
N PRO A 85 24.78 17.69 7.31
CA PRO A 85 24.35 18.16 6.01
C PRO A 85 25.56 18.33 5.07
N LEU A 86 25.38 17.99 3.80
CA LEU A 86 26.37 18.21 2.72
C LEU A 86 26.03 19.45 1.89
N GLY A 87 24.75 19.77 1.74
CA GLY A 87 24.27 20.88 0.94
C GLY A 87 22.79 20.72 0.58
N ILE A 88 22.28 21.63 -0.24
CA ILE A 88 20.90 21.62 -0.72
C ILE A 88 20.84 21.10 -2.16
N PHE A 89 20.00 20.11 -2.40
CA PHE A 89 19.73 19.53 -3.71
C PHE A 89 18.28 19.83 -4.12
N GLU A 90 18.10 20.56 -5.22
CA GLU A 90 16.77 20.84 -5.77
C GLU A 90 16.35 19.74 -6.75
N ALA A 91 15.10 19.28 -6.66
CA ALA A 91 14.55 18.27 -7.55
C ALA A 91 13.08 18.50 -7.90
N GLU A 92 12.71 18.05 -9.10
CA GLU A 92 11.32 17.92 -9.51
C GLU A 92 10.85 16.48 -9.31
N MET A 93 9.80 16.31 -8.51
CA MET A 93 9.22 15.01 -8.19
C MET A 93 7.82 14.91 -8.76
N ILE A 94 7.56 13.84 -9.48
CA ILE A 94 6.27 13.58 -10.11
C ILE A 94 5.56 12.51 -9.28
N PHE A 95 4.37 12.83 -8.79
CA PHE A 95 3.43 11.90 -8.20
C PHE A 95 2.54 11.33 -9.31
N PRO A 96 2.76 10.08 -9.74
CA PRO A 96 1.98 9.49 -10.81
C PRO A 96 0.53 9.28 -10.37
N HIS A 97 -0.42 9.64 -11.23
CA HIS A 97 -1.84 9.40 -10.99
C HIS A 97 -2.60 9.23 -12.31
N PRO A 98 -3.54 8.26 -12.43
CA PRO A 98 -4.27 8.02 -13.67
C PRO A 98 -5.06 9.22 -14.21
N ALA A 99 -5.60 10.05 -13.31
CA ALA A 99 -6.35 11.26 -13.67
C ALA A 99 -5.46 12.49 -13.96
N GLY A 100 -4.14 12.32 -14.01
CA GLY A 100 -3.17 13.39 -14.25
C GLY A 100 -2.13 13.47 -13.14
N SER A 101 -0.86 13.26 -13.48
CA SER A 101 0.24 13.31 -12.51
C SER A 101 0.47 14.73 -11.98
N ILE A 102 0.92 14.84 -10.73
CA ILE A 102 1.26 16.13 -10.10
C ILE A 102 2.77 16.24 -9.96
N ARG A 103 3.34 17.39 -10.29
CA ARG A 103 4.76 17.69 -10.10
C ARG A 103 4.95 18.66 -8.94
N LEU A 104 5.91 18.37 -8.06
CA LEU A 104 6.39 19.26 -7.01
C LEU A 104 7.85 19.62 -7.27
N LYS A 105 8.23 20.87 -7.00
CA LYS A 105 9.64 21.32 -6.97
C LYS A 105 10.08 21.45 -5.52
N VAL A 106 11.12 20.75 -5.13
CA VAL A 106 11.49 20.58 -3.72
C VAL A 106 12.99 20.68 -3.54
N GLU A 107 13.39 21.38 -2.48
CA GLU A 107 14.76 21.43 -1.98
C GLU A 107 14.97 20.42 -0.85
N PHE A 108 15.99 19.58 -1.01
CA PHE A 108 16.38 18.57 -0.04
C PHE A 108 17.71 18.93 0.60
N VAL A 109 17.77 18.88 1.93
CA VAL A 109 19.06 18.80 2.61
C VAL A 109 19.63 17.40 2.40
N VAL A 110 20.77 17.31 1.74
CA VAL A 110 21.47 16.03 1.56
C VAL A 110 22.23 15.72 2.84
N MET A 111 21.94 14.57 3.45
CA MET A 111 22.51 14.15 4.73
C MET A 111 23.55 13.05 4.52
N ASN A 112 24.76 13.23 5.06
CA ASN A 112 25.84 12.26 4.94
C ASN A 112 25.61 11.01 5.80
N ASN A 113 24.96 11.14 6.96
CA ASN A 113 24.76 10.07 7.94
C ASN A 113 23.27 9.66 8.08
N CYS A 114 22.51 9.74 6.99
CA CYS A 114 21.13 9.28 6.93
C CYS A 114 21.03 7.97 6.13
N ASN A 115 20.63 6.89 6.80
CA ASN A 115 20.52 5.56 6.20
C ASN A 115 19.15 5.29 5.55
N SER A 116 18.34 6.32 5.35
CA SER A 116 17.01 6.17 4.79
C SER A 116 17.06 5.75 3.32
N GLN A 117 16.21 4.79 2.93
CA GLN A 117 16.03 4.29 1.56
C GLN A 117 14.85 4.97 0.85
N HIS A 118 14.62 6.24 1.17
CA HIS A 118 13.58 7.10 0.62
C HIS A 118 13.93 8.57 0.80
N PHE A 119 13.37 9.44 -0.04
CA PHE A 119 13.31 10.89 0.21
C PHE A 119 12.35 11.16 1.38
N ILE A 120 12.53 12.26 2.12
CA ILE A 120 11.62 12.67 3.20
C ILE A 120 11.10 14.07 2.89
N ILE A 121 9.79 14.22 2.67
CA ILE A 121 9.11 15.52 2.67
C ILE A 121 8.72 15.83 4.12
N GLY A 122 9.36 16.85 4.67
CA GLY A 122 9.07 17.39 5.99
C GLY A 122 7.94 18.42 5.97
N ASN A 123 7.62 18.92 7.16
CA ASN A 123 6.44 19.71 7.42
C ASN A 123 6.33 20.98 6.54
N TYR A 124 7.43 21.66 6.22
CA TYR A 124 7.38 22.86 5.35
C TYR A 124 6.72 22.57 4.00
N TYR A 125 7.23 21.56 3.29
CA TYR A 125 6.73 21.20 1.96
C TYR A 125 5.37 20.48 2.01
N LEU A 126 5.05 19.78 3.12
CA LEU A 126 3.68 19.29 3.34
C LEU A 126 2.68 20.45 3.37
N ASN A 127 3.01 21.54 4.06
CA ASN A 127 2.11 22.70 4.19
C ASN A 127 2.01 23.50 2.89
N ILE A 128 3.14 23.84 2.26
CA ILE A 128 3.13 24.72 1.08
C ILE A 128 2.39 24.08 -0.11
N TYR A 129 2.46 22.75 -0.24
CA TYR A 129 1.77 22.00 -1.29
C TYR A 129 0.40 21.45 -0.85
N GLY A 130 -0.04 21.74 0.38
CA GLY A 130 -1.33 21.28 0.90
C GLY A 130 -1.46 19.75 0.89
N ILE A 131 -0.41 19.03 1.26
CA ILE A 131 -0.39 17.57 1.29
C ILE A 131 -1.12 17.08 2.53
N ASN A 132 -2.24 16.38 2.33
CA ASN A 132 -3.09 15.90 3.42
C ASN A 132 -3.09 14.38 3.47
N ILE A 133 -2.63 13.81 4.59
CA ILE A 133 -2.67 12.36 4.84
C ILE A 133 -4.01 12.01 5.49
N ASN A 134 -4.80 11.19 4.82
CA ASN A 134 -6.15 10.83 5.22
C ASN A 134 -6.22 9.38 5.70
N ASN A 135 -6.79 9.17 6.88
CA ASN A 135 -7.00 7.84 7.48
C ASN A 135 -8.48 7.44 7.57
N HIS A 136 -9.40 8.34 7.19
CA HIS A 136 -10.83 8.06 7.19
C HIS A 136 -11.25 7.34 5.90
N LYS A 137 -11.96 6.21 6.03
CA LYS A 137 -12.44 5.36 4.93
C LYS A 137 -11.32 4.84 4.03
N GLY A 138 -10.17 4.52 4.63
CA GLY A 138 -8.99 4.06 3.93
C GLY A 138 -7.81 4.99 4.17
N ARG A 139 -6.63 4.56 3.75
CA ARG A 139 -5.38 5.30 3.92
C ARG A 139 -4.88 5.79 2.57
N TYR A 140 -4.89 7.10 2.38
CA TYR A 140 -4.51 7.76 1.13
C TYR A 140 -4.01 9.17 1.45
N PHE A 141 -3.49 9.88 0.45
CA PHE A 141 -3.18 11.29 0.57
C PHE A 141 -3.71 12.08 -0.62
N THR A 142 -3.81 13.39 -0.45
CA THR A 142 -4.16 14.35 -1.51
C THR A 142 -3.11 15.44 -1.55
N ILE A 143 -2.93 16.07 -2.71
CA ILE A 143 -2.00 17.18 -2.90
C ILE A 143 -2.82 18.37 -3.41
N GLY A 144 -2.64 19.54 -2.79
CA GLY A 144 -3.37 20.76 -3.13
C GLY A 144 -4.88 20.68 -2.87
N GLU A 145 -5.64 21.46 -3.65
CA GLU A 145 -7.08 21.68 -3.43
C GLU A 145 -7.97 20.53 -3.93
N ASN A 146 -7.48 19.71 -4.87
CA ASN A 146 -8.29 18.66 -5.49
C ASN A 146 -8.45 17.44 -4.58
N LYS A 147 -9.41 17.52 -3.65
CA LYS A 147 -9.74 16.44 -2.69
C LYS A 147 -10.26 15.15 -3.35
N ARG A 148 -10.61 15.18 -4.64
CA ARG A 148 -11.07 14.00 -5.39
C ARG A 148 -9.90 13.17 -5.90
N GLN A 149 -8.75 13.79 -6.14
CA GLN A 149 -7.55 13.12 -6.60
C GLN A 149 -6.82 12.49 -5.40
N ARG A 150 -7.02 11.18 -5.24
CA ARG A 150 -6.49 10.43 -4.11
C ARG A 150 -5.31 9.57 -4.54
N PHE A 151 -4.18 9.79 -3.90
CA PHE A 151 -2.99 8.98 -4.07
C PHE A 151 -2.98 7.88 -3.01
N SER A 152 -2.80 6.64 -3.43
CA SER A 152 -2.68 5.49 -2.54
C SER A 152 -1.25 5.32 -2.07
N PHE A 153 -1.07 4.96 -0.81
CA PHE A 153 0.19 4.38 -0.38
C PHE A 153 0.28 2.94 -0.90
N PRO A 154 1.38 2.53 -1.54
CA PRO A 154 1.56 1.14 -1.93
C PRO A 154 1.43 0.22 -0.70
N PRO A 155 0.82 -0.96 -0.85
CA PRO A 155 0.85 -1.95 0.21
C PRO A 155 2.30 -2.28 0.55
N GLU A 156 2.60 -2.49 1.84
CA GLU A 156 3.90 -3.03 2.22
C GLU A 156 4.09 -4.36 1.48
N LYS A 157 5.07 -4.39 0.56
CA LYS A 157 5.54 -5.64 -0.04
C LYS A 157 6.07 -6.49 1.11
N ARG A 158 5.24 -7.41 1.60
CA ARG A 158 5.74 -8.49 2.45
C ARG A 158 6.53 -9.38 1.51
N GLU A 159 7.85 -9.22 1.51
CA GLU A 159 8.72 -10.23 0.93
C GLU A 159 8.37 -11.56 1.62
N ILE A 160 7.98 -12.53 0.81
CA ILE A 160 7.75 -13.89 1.28
C ILE A 160 9.13 -14.39 1.69
N THR A 161 9.35 -14.63 2.98
CA THR A 161 10.58 -15.27 3.47
C THR A 161 10.80 -16.58 2.74
N VAL A 162 12.06 -16.99 2.50
CA VAL A 162 12.42 -18.22 1.76
C VAL A 162 11.64 -19.44 2.27
N ILE A 163 11.47 -19.57 3.60
CA ILE A 163 10.69 -20.63 4.25
C ILE A 163 9.22 -20.63 3.79
N ARG A 164 8.61 -19.46 3.64
CA ARG A 164 7.24 -19.33 3.14
C ARG A 164 7.12 -19.54 1.64
N GLN A 165 8.21 -19.39 0.88
CA GLN A 165 8.22 -19.72 -0.53
C GLN A 165 8.14 -21.23 -0.73
N GLU A 166 8.87 -22.01 0.07
CA GLU A 166 8.81 -23.48 0.04
C GLU A 166 7.41 -23.99 0.41
N GLU A 167 6.83 -23.50 1.52
CA GLU A 167 5.45 -23.84 1.92
C GLU A 167 4.42 -23.47 0.83
N LEU A 168 4.59 -22.30 0.19
CA LEU A 168 3.70 -21.87 -0.89
C LEU A 168 3.86 -22.75 -2.14
N ILE A 169 5.10 -23.12 -2.49
CA ILE A 169 5.39 -24.04 -3.58
C ILE A 169 4.71 -25.39 -3.31
N GLU A 170 4.81 -25.93 -2.09
CA GLU A 170 4.16 -27.19 -1.71
C GLU A 170 2.63 -27.12 -1.86
N ILE A 171 2.01 -26.04 -1.40
CA ILE A 171 0.56 -25.83 -1.54
C ILE A 171 0.17 -25.71 -3.03
N LEU A 172 0.91 -24.95 -3.82
CA LEU A 172 0.64 -24.79 -5.25
C LEU A 172 0.78 -26.12 -6.02
N PHE A 173 1.74 -26.97 -5.64
CA PHE A 173 1.86 -28.32 -6.18
C PHE A 173 0.74 -29.24 -5.73
N GLN A 174 0.36 -29.20 -4.44
CA GLN A 174 -0.73 -29.99 -3.89
C GLN A 174 -2.05 -29.70 -4.58
N TYR A 175 -2.31 -28.43 -4.93
CA TYR A 175 -3.54 -27.99 -5.59
C TYR A 175 -3.36 -27.63 -7.06
N LYS A 176 -2.37 -28.22 -7.74
CA LYS A 176 -1.99 -27.86 -9.13
C LYS A 176 -3.16 -27.84 -10.12
N GLU A 177 -4.15 -28.73 -9.98
CA GLU A 177 -5.31 -28.82 -10.88
C GLU A 177 -6.27 -27.62 -10.74
N ALA A 178 -6.18 -26.87 -9.63
CA ALA A 178 -6.95 -25.65 -9.43
C ALA A 178 -6.28 -24.42 -10.10
N PHE A 179 -5.00 -24.52 -10.45
CA PHE A 179 -4.17 -23.41 -10.91
C PHE A 179 -3.49 -23.65 -12.27
N ALA A 180 -3.57 -24.87 -12.79
CA ALA A 180 -3.04 -25.26 -14.09
C ALA A 180 -4.05 -26.16 -14.82
N SER A 181 -4.11 -26.00 -16.13
CA SER A 181 -4.84 -26.88 -17.03
C SER A 181 -3.87 -27.54 -18.01
N ASP A 182 -4.32 -28.55 -18.75
CA ASP A 182 -3.48 -29.24 -19.75
C ASP A 182 -2.94 -28.28 -20.83
N ASN A 183 -3.63 -27.16 -21.07
CA ASN A 183 -3.21 -26.12 -22.01
C ASN A 183 -2.34 -25.03 -21.37
N GLU A 184 -2.37 -24.90 -20.04
CA GLU A 184 -1.66 -23.87 -19.27
C GLU A 184 -1.01 -24.51 -18.04
N PRO A 185 0.14 -25.19 -18.21
CA PRO A 185 0.81 -25.87 -17.12
C PRO A 185 1.39 -24.87 -16.12
N LEU A 186 1.43 -25.28 -14.85
CA LEU A 186 2.01 -24.50 -13.76
C LEU A 186 3.49 -24.19 -14.09
N GLY A 187 3.82 -22.91 -14.32
CA GLY A 187 5.15 -22.46 -14.74
C GLY A 187 5.25 -21.93 -16.18
N ALA A 188 4.20 -22.06 -17.00
CA ALA A 188 4.11 -21.36 -18.29
C ALA A 188 3.85 -19.85 -18.15
N ILE A 189 3.49 -19.39 -16.95
CA ILE A 189 3.21 -17.99 -16.61
C ILE A 189 4.54 -17.22 -16.54
N LYS A 190 5.04 -16.77 -17.69
CA LYS A 190 6.07 -15.73 -17.74
C LYS A 190 5.38 -14.38 -17.57
N SER A 191 5.65 -13.75 -16.42
CA SER A 191 5.41 -12.33 -16.14
C SER A 191 3.98 -11.79 -16.16
N HIS A 192 2.98 -12.54 -15.68
CA HIS A 192 1.66 -11.97 -15.43
C HIS A 192 1.32 -12.01 -13.93
N GLU A 193 0.98 -10.85 -13.37
CA GLU A 193 0.35 -10.76 -12.05
C GLU A 193 -0.93 -11.62 -12.08
N VAL A 194 -1.01 -12.59 -11.18
CA VAL A 194 -2.21 -13.40 -11.00
C VAL A 194 -3.23 -12.54 -10.26
N ASP A 195 -4.05 -11.82 -11.01
CA ASP A 195 -5.17 -11.06 -10.45
C ASP A 195 -6.33 -12.02 -10.17
N ILE A 196 -6.38 -12.54 -8.94
CA ILE A 196 -7.50 -13.36 -8.48
C ILE A 196 -8.66 -12.43 -8.12
N MET A 197 -9.38 -11.95 -9.13
CA MET A 197 -10.64 -11.28 -8.92
C MET A 197 -11.76 -12.31 -8.76
N LEU A 198 -12.35 -12.34 -7.56
CA LEU A 198 -13.62 -13.00 -7.30
C LEU A 198 -14.68 -12.21 -8.08
N ASN A 199 -15.02 -12.66 -9.28
CA ASN A 199 -15.82 -11.92 -10.24
C ASN A 199 -17.27 -11.80 -9.74
N VAL A 200 -17.54 -10.76 -8.93
CA VAL A 200 -18.86 -10.37 -8.45
C VAL A 200 -19.50 -9.28 -9.33
N GLU A 201 -18.81 -8.88 -10.39
CA GLU A 201 -19.32 -7.89 -11.33
C GLU A 201 -20.20 -8.51 -12.42
N ARG A 202 -21.20 -7.74 -12.82
CA ARG A 202 -22.18 -8.18 -13.80
C ARG A 202 -21.55 -8.18 -15.21
N PRO A 203 -21.97 -9.11 -16.08
CA PRO A 203 -23.12 -9.95 -15.88
C PRO A 203 -22.70 -11.40 -15.59
N TYR A 204 -23.24 -11.95 -14.49
CA TYR A 204 -22.96 -13.33 -14.05
C TYR A 204 -23.17 -14.36 -15.18
N PRO A 205 -22.50 -15.53 -15.08
CA PRO A 205 -22.79 -16.68 -15.93
C PRO A 205 -24.30 -16.92 -16.05
N PRO A 206 -24.84 -17.23 -17.24
CA PRO A 206 -26.29 -17.31 -17.48
C PRO A 206 -27.04 -18.21 -16.47
N LEU A 207 -26.37 -19.25 -15.95
CA LEU A 207 -26.89 -20.18 -14.95
C LEU A 207 -27.17 -19.52 -13.57
N LEU A 208 -26.46 -18.44 -13.24
CA LEU A 208 -26.59 -17.70 -11.98
C LEU A 208 -27.52 -16.48 -12.09
N ARG A 209 -28.04 -16.17 -13.28
CA ARG A 209 -28.98 -15.05 -13.52
C ARG A 209 -30.44 -15.41 -13.24
N ARG A 210 -30.72 -16.17 -12.19
CA ARG A 210 -32.11 -16.51 -11.82
C ARG A 210 -32.60 -15.62 -10.68
N THR A 211 -33.87 -15.24 -10.74
CA THR A 211 -34.52 -14.44 -9.69
C THR A 211 -34.44 -15.17 -8.35
N ALA A 212 -34.26 -14.42 -7.26
CA ALA A 212 -34.26 -14.97 -5.91
C ALA A 212 -35.48 -15.87 -5.68
N TYR A 213 -35.25 -17.05 -5.13
CA TYR A 213 -36.32 -18.03 -4.93
C TYR A 213 -37.37 -17.47 -3.94
N PRO A 214 -38.66 -17.39 -4.30
CA PRO A 214 -39.71 -16.97 -3.38
C PRO A 214 -39.90 -18.04 -2.29
N ALA A 215 -40.30 -17.64 -1.07
CA ALA A 215 -40.45 -18.53 0.09
C ALA A 215 -41.65 -19.51 -0.03
N SER A 216 -41.64 -20.36 -1.05
CA SER A 216 -42.67 -21.37 -1.35
C SER A 216 -42.12 -22.80 -1.24
N PRO A 217 -42.95 -23.83 -1.02
CA PRO A 217 -42.51 -25.22 -0.97
C PRO A 217 -41.71 -25.66 -2.22
N ARG A 218 -42.10 -25.16 -3.40
CA ARG A 218 -41.44 -25.41 -4.68
C ARG A 218 -40.02 -24.83 -4.76
N ALA A 219 -39.78 -23.71 -4.08
CA ALA A 219 -38.46 -23.12 -3.96
C ALA A 219 -37.54 -23.95 -3.06
N ARG A 220 -38.05 -24.58 -1.99
CA ARG A 220 -37.25 -25.48 -1.15
C ARG A 220 -36.78 -26.71 -1.92
N GLU A 221 -37.60 -27.26 -2.80
CA GLU A 221 -37.19 -28.37 -3.68
C GLU A 221 -36.11 -27.94 -4.68
N ALA A 222 -36.25 -26.76 -5.29
CA ALA A 222 -35.23 -26.22 -6.18
C ALA A 222 -33.90 -25.94 -5.45
N LEU A 223 -33.96 -25.42 -4.22
CA LEU A 223 -32.79 -25.19 -3.38
C LEU A 223 -32.10 -26.50 -2.98
N LYS A 224 -32.87 -27.55 -2.69
CA LYS A 224 -32.34 -28.87 -2.37
C LYS A 224 -31.64 -29.50 -3.58
N SER A 225 -32.24 -29.42 -4.76
CA SER A 225 -31.60 -29.84 -6.02
C SER A 225 -30.29 -29.09 -6.29
N HIS A 226 -30.25 -27.79 -5.96
CA HIS A 226 -29.07 -26.95 -6.17
C HIS A 226 -27.93 -27.28 -5.19
N ILE A 227 -28.27 -27.57 -3.93
CA ILE A 227 -27.29 -28.05 -2.94
C ILE A 227 -26.70 -29.39 -3.40
N ASP A 228 -27.53 -30.30 -3.92
CA ASP A 228 -27.06 -31.60 -4.41
C ASP A 228 -26.16 -31.49 -5.66
N GLU A 229 -26.43 -30.55 -6.57
CA GLU A 229 -25.53 -30.22 -7.70
C GLU A 229 -24.19 -29.66 -7.22
N LEU A 230 -24.21 -28.72 -6.27
CA LEU A 230 -22.99 -28.13 -5.71
C LEU A 230 -22.15 -29.14 -4.93
N VAL A 231 -22.77 -30.13 -4.29
CA VAL A 231 -22.08 -31.26 -3.66
C VAL A 231 -21.46 -32.19 -4.71
N LYS A 232 -22.18 -32.50 -5.80
CA LYS A 232 -21.65 -33.31 -6.92
C LYS A 232 -20.47 -32.64 -7.63
N LEU A 233 -20.49 -31.32 -7.78
CA LEU A 233 -19.41 -30.54 -8.36
C LEU A 233 -18.24 -30.30 -7.39
N ARG A 234 -18.25 -30.93 -6.20
CA ARG A 234 -17.27 -30.76 -5.11
C ARG A 234 -17.12 -29.31 -4.59
N GLY A 235 -18.04 -28.41 -4.93
CA GLY A 235 -18.08 -27.04 -4.41
C GLY A 235 -18.60 -26.95 -2.97
N LEU A 236 -19.33 -27.96 -2.51
CA LEU A 236 -19.76 -28.12 -1.12
C LEU A 236 -19.41 -29.53 -0.61
N ARG A 237 -18.78 -29.63 0.57
CA ARG A 237 -18.52 -30.89 1.26
C ARG A 237 -19.43 -30.98 2.49
N LYS A 238 -20.15 -32.10 2.63
CA LYS A 238 -20.99 -32.35 3.81
C LYS A 238 -20.10 -32.86 4.95
N PHE A 239 -19.98 -32.09 6.03
CA PHE A 239 -19.34 -32.53 7.26
C PHE A 239 -20.34 -33.33 8.10
N GLY A 240 -19.93 -34.52 8.54
CA GLY A 240 -20.69 -35.30 9.54
C GLY A 240 -20.56 -34.66 10.91
N LYS A 241 -21.57 -34.80 11.77
CA LYS A 241 -21.59 -34.17 13.11
C LYS A 241 -20.51 -34.67 14.09
N ASN A 242 -19.62 -35.57 13.66
CA ASN A 242 -18.60 -36.22 14.49
C ASN A 242 -17.17 -36.14 13.88
N GLU A 243 -16.92 -35.19 12.97
CA GLU A 243 -15.55 -34.78 12.56
C GLU A 243 -15.30 -33.32 12.96
#